data_AF-A0A497AEZ6-F1
#
_entry.id   AF-A0A497AEZ6-F1
#
_cell.length_a   1.000
_cell.length_b   1.000
_cell.length_c   1.000
_cell.angle_alpha   90.00
_cell.angle_beta   90.00
_cell.angle_gamma   90.00
#
_symmetry.space_group_name_H-M   'P 1'
#
loop_
_entity.id
_entity.type
_entity.pdbx_description
1 polymer ?
#
loop_
_entity_poly.entity_id
_entity_poly.type
_entity_poly.pdbx_seq_one_letter_code
_entity_poly.pdbx_strand_id
1 'polypeptide(L)'
;MSDNRREHLYDLQGVHLDAYDAIVRPDRVFAVRTYTLRRWTPILGATGFWLLTALQQSCYRNPKGSNWCAVGRETLARESALSEASVHRYLHADEYVSSGLIHWVQVEERRKYRSRMGRVTQAPNLYQVVMDAPLAPVDQRGLAQFLWENGAVAGTPAKEIEPALNRLISFKLADLLDLLDEYATRFQPPVAWSEDAFYPTVADVVSALDVRVSDDDEERSRFLDLCSQLQQAFVGQVYLGTQYFRQQWAPVLGHKLALVVVQLRSRCFWSDDTLRDEVSVGTKVLAEASGCNPGWLRAVSKTTQTQDFFTTTPGSGRRLPTFKVTLREPLTEVDEAKYQTLLNANKVIPDTGQLGLPDLDADDLDASGEHLKTLGASGERLGTDLDASGEHLKTLGASGERLGT
;
A
#
# COMPACT_ATOMS: atom_id res chain seq x y z
N MET A 1 -14.80 12.10 -9.45
CA MET A 1 -14.86 13.17 -10.47
C MET A 1 -13.72 14.13 -10.15
N SER A 2 -12.93 14.72 -11.04
CA SER A 2 -12.79 14.64 -12.49
C SER A 2 -11.63 15.55 -12.94
N ASP A 3 -10.52 15.67 -12.19
CA ASP A 3 -9.56 16.74 -12.50
C ASP A 3 -8.92 16.58 -13.88
N ASN A 4 -8.37 15.40 -14.20
CA ASN A 4 -7.86 15.17 -15.57
C ASN A 4 -8.94 15.15 -16.67
N ARG A 5 -10.24 15.03 -16.32
CA ARG A 5 -11.32 14.91 -17.32
C ARG A 5 -11.90 16.25 -17.74
N ARG A 6 -11.87 17.27 -16.87
CA ARG A 6 -12.30 18.63 -17.21
C ARG A 6 -11.18 19.41 -17.88
N GLU A 7 -9.95 19.24 -17.41
CA GLU A 7 -8.79 19.95 -17.93
C GLU A 7 -8.55 19.68 -19.42
N HIS A 8 -8.55 18.42 -19.86
CA HIS A 8 -8.41 18.09 -21.29
C HIS A 8 -9.63 18.43 -22.16
N LEU A 9 -10.83 18.55 -21.59
CA LEU A 9 -12.04 18.90 -22.34
C LEU A 9 -12.18 20.41 -22.54
N TYR A 10 -11.52 21.22 -21.70
CA TYR A 10 -11.55 22.68 -21.72
C TYR A 10 -10.18 23.33 -21.98
N ASP A 11 -9.15 22.54 -22.28
CA ASP A 11 -7.75 22.97 -22.39
C ASP A 11 -7.28 23.81 -21.18
N LEU A 12 -7.82 23.48 -19.99
CA LEU A 12 -7.44 24.14 -18.74
C LEU A 12 -6.16 23.47 -18.25
N GLN A 13 -5.03 24.14 -18.41
CA GLN A 13 -3.79 23.74 -17.75
C GLN A 13 -3.76 24.36 -16.34
N GLY A 14 -3.51 23.54 -15.33
CA GLY A 14 -3.29 24.02 -13.96
C GLY A 14 -2.14 25.03 -13.94
N VAL A 15 -2.39 26.22 -13.40
CA VAL A 15 -1.38 27.27 -13.32
C VAL A 15 -0.55 27.09 -12.05
N HIS A 16 0.73 26.77 -12.21
CA HIS A 16 1.67 26.70 -11.09
C HIS A 16 2.33 28.06 -10.86
N LEU A 17 2.19 28.59 -9.65
CA LEU A 17 2.77 29.87 -9.25
C LEU A 17 4.17 29.74 -8.66
N ASP A 18 4.61 28.52 -8.37
CA ASP A 18 5.91 28.19 -7.81
C ASP A 18 6.61 27.12 -8.67
N ALA A 19 7.93 27.25 -8.83
CA ALA A 19 8.77 26.30 -9.56
C ALA A 19 8.76 24.92 -8.89
N TYR A 20 8.61 24.88 -7.56
CA TYR A 20 8.46 23.63 -6.82
C TYR A 20 7.14 22.92 -7.19
N ASP A 21 6.02 23.64 -7.18
CA ASP A 21 4.71 23.08 -7.49
C ASP A 21 4.62 22.59 -8.95
N ALA A 22 5.33 23.25 -9.87
CA ALA A 22 5.42 22.82 -11.26
C ALA A 22 6.08 21.44 -11.43
N ILE A 23 7.04 21.12 -10.56
CA ILE A 23 7.78 19.86 -10.55
C ILE A 23 7.03 18.79 -9.73
N VAL A 24 6.71 19.10 -8.48
CA VAL A 24 6.14 18.13 -7.53
C VAL A 24 4.67 17.86 -7.81
N ARG A 25 3.94 18.87 -8.31
CA ARG A 25 2.49 18.80 -8.59
C ARG A 25 1.73 18.20 -7.39
N PRO A 26 1.72 18.89 -6.23
CA PRO A 26 1.23 18.33 -4.96
C PRO A 26 -0.24 17.91 -4.98
N ASP A 27 -1.03 18.47 -5.90
CA ASP A 27 -2.41 18.09 -6.20
C ASP A 27 -2.54 16.67 -6.78
N ARG A 28 -1.50 16.19 -7.48
CA ARG A 28 -1.46 14.84 -8.05
C ARG A 28 -1.07 13.84 -6.97
N VAL A 29 -2.08 13.20 -6.39
CA VAL A 29 -1.89 12.24 -5.30
C VAL A 29 -2.21 10.79 -5.68
N PHE A 30 -1.64 9.83 -4.96
CA PHE A 30 -2.13 8.47 -4.88
C PHE A 30 -2.74 8.25 -3.48
N ALA A 31 -3.93 7.67 -3.45
CA ALA A 31 -4.67 7.41 -2.22
C ALA A 31 -4.46 5.96 -1.78
N VAL A 32 -4.20 5.77 -0.50
CA VAL A 32 -4.09 4.45 0.13
C VAL A 32 -4.86 4.46 1.44
N ARG A 33 -5.66 3.43 1.68
CA ARG A 33 -6.41 3.28 2.93
C ARG A 33 -5.42 3.03 4.06
N THR A 34 -5.57 3.73 5.19
CA THR A 34 -4.74 3.51 6.39
C THR A 34 -4.83 2.06 6.86
N TYR A 35 -6.00 1.44 6.71
CA TYR A 35 -6.19 0.01 6.97
C TYR A 35 -5.32 -0.88 6.07
N THR A 36 -5.22 -0.59 4.77
CA THR A 36 -4.29 -1.30 3.87
C THR A 36 -2.85 -1.20 4.38
N LEU A 37 -2.43 0.00 4.80
CA LEU A 37 -1.09 0.21 5.37
C LEU A 37 -0.86 -0.53 6.70
N ARG A 38 -1.89 -0.73 7.52
CA ARG A 38 -1.72 -1.39 8.83
C ARG A 38 -1.84 -2.91 8.75
N ARG A 39 -2.73 -3.42 7.91
CA ARG A 39 -3.11 -4.84 7.89
C ARG A 39 -2.61 -5.59 6.66
N TRP A 40 -2.59 -4.93 5.51
CA TRP A 40 -2.26 -5.61 4.27
C TRP A 40 -0.80 -5.47 3.85
N THR A 41 -0.13 -4.36 4.16
CA THR A 41 1.30 -4.25 3.82
C THR A 41 2.20 -5.30 4.49
N PRO A 42 1.95 -5.77 5.75
CA PRO A 42 2.73 -6.87 6.31
C PRO A 42 2.53 -8.19 5.55
N ILE A 43 1.36 -8.38 4.92
CA ILE A 43 1.00 -9.58 4.14
C ILE A 43 1.56 -9.49 2.72
N LEU A 44 1.28 -8.37 2.04
CA LEU A 44 1.70 -8.09 0.65
C LEU A 44 3.22 -7.90 0.53
N GLY A 45 3.86 -7.44 1.60
CA GLY A 45 5.21 -6.88 1.57
C GLY A 45 5.28 -5.62 0.72
N ALA A 46 6.47 -5.02 0.67
CA ALA A 46 6.71 -3.80 -0.10
C ALA A 46 6.47 -3.98 -1.60
N THR A 47 6.91 -5.10 -2.19
CA THR A 47 6.70 -5.39 -3.62
C THR A 47 5.21 -5.50 -3.97
N GLY A 48 4.45 -6.31 -3.22
CA GLY A 48 3.01 -6.47 -3.47
C GLY A 48 2.25 -5.17 -3.27
N PHE A 49 2.64 -4.35 -2.27
CA PHE A 49 2.05 -3.04 -2.02
C PHE A 49 2.20 -2.08 -3.22
N TRP A 50 3.41 -1.91 -3.74
CA TRP A 50 3.65 -0.99 -4.86
C TRP A 50 2.98 -1.47 -6.15
N LEU A 51 2.92 -2.79 -6.35
CA LEU A 51 2.22 -3.40 -7.48
C LEU A 51 0.70 -3.17 -7.41
N LEU A 52 0.09 -3.41 -6.25
CA LEU A 52 -1.32 -3.14 -6.00
C LEU A 52 -1.64 -1.65 -6.21
N THR A 53 -0.79 -0.77 -5.67
CA THR A 53 -0.95 0.68 -5.81
C THR A 53 -0.92 1.09 -7.29
N ALA A 54 0.03 0.59 -8.07
CA ALA A 54 0.12 0.87 -9.51
C ALA A 54 -1.11 0.37 -10.29
N LEU A 55 -1.62 -0.82 -9.95
CA LEU A 55 -2.84 -1.39 -10.55
C LEU A 55 -4.09 -0.58 -10.22
N GLN A 56 -4.28 -0.18 -8.95
CA GLN A 56 -5.41 0.64 -8.54
C GLN A 56 -5.37 2.03 -9.22
N GLN A 57 -4.18 2.62 -9.34
CA GLN A 57 -3.99 3.87 -10.09
C GLN A 57 -4.31 3.70 -11.58
N SER A 58 -3.93 2.58 -12.17
CA SER A 58 -4.25 2.25 -13.57
C SER A 58 -5.76 2.08 -13.78
N CYS A 59 -6.46 1.45 -12.83
CA CYS A 59 -7.93 1.33 -12.85
C CYS A 59 -8.60 2.69 -12.69
N TYR A 60 -8.11 3.55 -11.78
CA TYR A 60 -8.65 4.89 -11.59
C TYR A 60 -8.54 5.76 -12.84
N ARG A 61 -7.42 5.64 -13.57
CA ARG A 61 -7.17 6.36 -14.83
C ARG A 61 -7.95 5.77 -16.03
N ASN A 62 -8.54 4.58 -15.90
CA ASN A 62 -9.24 3.94 -17.00
C ASN A 62 -10.59 4.63 -17.28
N PRO A 63 -10.79 5.25 -18.46
CA PRO A 63 -12.03 5.95 -18.77
C PRO A 63 -13.23 5.01 -18.98
N LYS A 64 -12.99 3.70 -19.14
CA LYS A 64 -14.00 2.68 -19.48
C LYS A 64 -14.48 1.86 -18.29
N GLY A 65 -13.88 1.99 -17.11
CA GLY A 65 -14.28 1.25 -15.92
C GLY A 65 -13.33 1.47 -14.75
N SER A 66 -13.85 1.44 -13.53
CA SER A 66 -13.13 1.89 -12.33
C SER A 66 -12.42 0.78 -11.54
N ASN A 67 -12.70 -0.49 -11.85
CA ASN A 67 -12.21 -1.67 -11.11
C ASN A 67 -11.45 -2.67 -12.00
N TRP A 68 -11.06 -2.26 -13.21
CA TRP A 68 -10.23 -3.07 -14.09
C TRP A 68 -9.31 -2.19 -14.92
N CYS A 69 -8.17 -2.75 -15.35
CA CYS A 69 -7.25 -2.11 -16.27
C CYS A 69 -6.61 -3.12 -17.22
N ALA A 70 -6.36 -2.69 -18.46
CA ALA A 70 -5.57 -3.45 -19.41
C ALA A 70 -4.18 -2.79 -19.51
N VAL A 71 -3.17 -3.40 -18.90
CA VAL A 71 -1.82 -2.82 -18.79
C VAL A 71 -0.75 -3.84 -19.15
N GLY A 72 0.27 -3.41 -19.88
CA GLY A 72 1.43 -4.22 -20.23
C GLY A 72 2.35 -4.41 -19.02
N ARG A 73 3.14 -5.49 -19.04
CA ARG A 73 4.09 -5.80 -17.95
C ARG A 73 5.14 -4.72 -17.75
N GLU A 74 5.71 -4.20 -18.84
CA GLU A 74 6.70 -3.12 -18.83
C GLU A 74 6.12 -1.84 -18.21
N THR A 75 4.93 -1.43 -18.65
CA THR A 75 4.24 -0.26 -18.08
C THR A 75 3.96 -0.45 -16.59
N LEU A 76 3.52 -1.65 -16.19
CA LEU A 76 3.22 -1.95 -14.79
C LEU A 76 4.51 -1.97 -13.93
N ALA A 77 5.61 -2.50 -14.46
CA ALA A 77 6.92 -2.48 -13.83
C ALA A 77 7.39 -1.04 -13.58
N ARG A 78 7.29 -0.18 -14.60
CA ARG A 78 7.59 1.26 -14.49
C ARG A 78 6.73 1.96 -13.44
N GLU A 79 5.41 1.78 -13.47
CA GLU A 79 4.46 2.46 -12.57
C GLU A 79 4.56 2.00 -11.10
N SER A 80 5.04 0.77 -10.88
CA SER A 80 5.28 0.21 -9.55
C SER A 80 6.73 0.37 -9.05
N ALA A 81 7.62 0.94 -9.87
CA ALA A 81 9.06 0.99 -9.60
C ALA A 81 9.68 -0.40 -9.34
N LEU A 82 9.23 -1.42 -10.09
CA LEU A 82 9.69 -2.81 -10.00
C LEU A 82 10.32 -3.27 -11.31
N SER A 83 11.03 -4.41 -11.27
CA SER A 83 11.46 -5.10 -12.48
C SER A 83 10.31 -5.92 -13.09
N GLU A 84 10.32 -6.11 -14.41
CA GLU A 84 9.35 -6.98 -15.08
C GLU A 84 9.35 -8.42 -14.53
N ALA A 85 10.53 -8.92 -14.13
CA ALA A 85 10.66 -10.21 -13.48
C ALA A 85 9.91 -10.26 -12.13
N SER A 86 9.97 -9.18 -11.34
CA SER A 86 9.22 -9.09 -10.09
C SER A 86 7.72 -9.03 -10.33
N VAL A 87 7.27 -8.27 -11.34
CA VAL A 87 5.86 -8.23 -11.74
C VAL A 87 5.36 -9.62 -12.17
N HIS A 88 6.15 -10.35 -12.97
CA HIS A 88 5.82 -11.70 -13.38
C HIS A 88 5.66 -12.64 -12.17
N ARG A 89 6.65 -12.65 -11.28
CA ARG A 89 6.67 -13.49 -10.09
C ARG A 89 5.45 -13.26 -9.19
N TYR A 90 5.10 -11.99 -8.93
CA TYR A 90 4.01 -11.65 -8.02
C TYR A 90 2.59 -11.78 -8.59
N LEU A 91 2.42 -11.87 -9.92
CA LEU A 91 1.08 -11.95 -10.54
C LEU A 91 0.84 -13.23 -11.35
N HIS A 92 1.88 -13.99 -11.68
CA HIS A 92 1.80 -15.13 -12.60
C HIS A 92 2.61 -16.35 -12.13
N ALA A 93 3.11 -16.35 -10.90
CA ALA A 93 3.82 -17.47 -10.29
C ALA A 93 3.29 -17.76 -8.87
N ASP A 94 3.91 -18.71 -8.16
CA ASP A 94 3.46 -19.20 -6.85
C ASP A 94 3.38 -18.07 -5.78
N GLU A 95 4.16 -17.00 -5.95
CA GLU A 95 4.14 -15.82 -5.10
C GLU A 95 2.83 -15.02 -5.20
N TYR A 96 2.02 -15.21 -6.24
CA TYR A 96 0.70 -14.58 -6.36
C TYR A 96 -0.27 -15.01 -5.24
N VAL A 97 -0.25 -16.31 -4.91
CA VAL A 97 -1.08 -16.85 -3.81
C VAL A 97 -0.45 -16.50 -2.47
N SER A 98 0.85 -16.78 -2.31
CA SER A 98 1.52 -16.63 -1.00
C SER A 98 1.75 -15.18 -0.56
N SER A 99 1.70 -14.20 -1.48
CA SER A 99 1.78 -12.77 -1.14
C SER A 99 0.44 -12.16 -0.71
N GLY A 100 -0.67 -12.90 -0.80
CA GLY A 100 -2.01 -12.36 -0.53
C GLY A 100 -2.59 -11.47 -1.64
N LEU A 101 -1.87 -11.24 -2.74
CA LEU A 101 -2.36 -10.49 -3.91
C LEU A 101 -3.58 -11.13 -4.57
N ILE A 102 -3.76 -12.44 -4.43
CA ILE A 102 -4.95 -13.16 -4.90
C ILE A 102 -6.27 -12.59 -4.33
N HIS A 103 -6.23 -11.99 -3.14
CA HIS A 103 -7.40 -11.34 -2.53
C HIS A 103 -7.71 -9.96 -3.11
N TRP A 104 -6.85 -9.44 -3.98
CA TRP A 104 -6.90 -8.08 -4.51
C TRP A 104 -7.02 -8.00 -6.02
N VAL A 105 -6.36 -8.91 -6.74
CA VAL A 105 -6.19 -8.82 -8.18
C VAL A 105 -6.59 -10.15 -8.80
N GLN A 106 -7.46 -10.14 -9.80
CA GLN A 106 -7.69 -11.29 -10.66
C GLN A 106 -7.07 -11.02 -12.03
N VAL A 107 -6.34 -12.00 -12.56
CA VAL A 107 -5.59 -11.88 -13.80
C VAL A 107 -6.31 -12.64 -14.91
N GLU A 108 -6.67 -11.92 -15.97
CA GLU A 108 -7.17 -12.48 -17.22
C GLU A 108 -6.10 -12.34 -18.31
N GLU A 109 -5.39 -13.43 -18.60
CA GLU A 109 -4.38 -13.45 -19.65
C GLU A 109 -5.01 -13.33 -21.04
N ARG A 110 -4.52 -12.37 -21.84
CA ARG A 110 -4.95 -12.20 -23.24
C ARG A 110 -3.94 -12.84 -24.19
N ARG A 111 -4.46 -13.60 -25.16
CA ARG A 111 -3.63 -14.33 -26.14
C ARG A 111 -2.79 -13.39 -27.02
N LYS A 112 -1.63 -13.92 -27.43
CA LYS A 112 -0.66 -13.26 -28.32
C LYS A 112 -1.28 -12.94 -29.69
N TYR A 113 -1.00 -11.75 -30.22
CA TYR A 113 -1.34 -11.39 -31.59
C TYR A 113 -0.10 -11.50 -32.49
N ARG A 114 -0.30 -12.01 -33.71
CA ARG A 114 0.75 -12.00 -34.75
C ARG A 114 0.59 -10.68 -35.51
N SER A 115 1.51 -9.74 -35.31
CA SER A 115 1.47 -8.48 -36.07
C SER A 115 1.59 -8.76 -37.58
N ARG A 116 1.09 -7.83 -38.40
CA ARG A 116 1.19 -7.86 -39.87
C ARG A 116 2.65 -7.94 -40.37
N MET A 117 3.63 -7.65 -39.50
CA MET A 117 5.08 -7.73 -39.74
C MET A 117 5.73 -9.02 -39.22
N GLY A 118 4.96 -10.05 -38.84
CA GLY A 118 5.49 -11.35 -38.42
C GLY A 118 6.06 -11.40 -37.00
N ARG A 119 6.17 -10.28 -36.29
CA ARG A 119 6.51 -10.25 -34.86
C ARG A 119 5.28 -10.58 -34.01
N VAL A 120 5.45 -11.51 -33.08
CA VAL A 120 4.45 -11.88 -32.08
C VAL A 120 4.58 -10.92 -30.91
N THR A 121 3.55 -10.12 -30.64
CA THR A 121 3.53 -9.21 -29.49
C THR A 121 2.49 -9.70 -28.49
N GLN A 122 2.85 -9.74 -27.20
CA GLN A 122 1.90 -10.08 -26.14
C GLN A 122 0.94 -8.90 -25.96
N ALA A 123 -0.37 -9.18 -25.99
CA ALA A 123 -1.37 -8.17 -25.68
C ALA A 123 -1.27 -7.78 -24.19
N PRO A 124 -1.64 -6.55 -23.81
CA PRO A 124 -1.78 -6.18 -22.40
C PRO A 124 -2.68 -7.18 -21.67
N ASN A 125 -2.26 -7.60 -20.48
CA ASN A 125 -3.08 -8.43 -19.62
C ASN A 125 -4.24 -7.60 -19.07
N LEU A 126 -5.39 -8.25 -18.86
CA LEU A 126 -6.52 -7.63 -18.19
C LEU A 126 -6.45 -7.99 -16.70
N TYR A 127 -6.52 -6.97 -15.85
CA TYR A 127 -6.53 -7.13 -14.40
C TYR A 127 -7.85 -6.60 -13.86
N GLN A 128 -8.58 -7.43 -13.13
CA GLN A 128 -9.66 -6.96 -12.27
C GLN A 128 -9.07 -6.67 -10.89
N VAL A 129 -9.36 -5.51 -10.32
CA VAL A 129 -8.68 -5.01 -9.12
C VAL A 129 -9.72 -4.57 -8.10
N VAL A 130 -9.59 -5.09 -6.89
CA VAL A 130 -10.36 -4.67 -5.73
C VAL A 130 -9.91 -3.27 -5.33
N MET A 131 -10.84 -2.31 -5.35
CA MET A 131 -10.55 -0.89 -5.13
C MET A 131 -10.64 -0.47 -3.66
N ASP A 132 -11.43 -1.19 -2.85
CA ASP A 132 -11.56 -0.97 -1.41
C ASP A 132 -10.98 -2.15 -0.65
N ALA A 133 -10.30 -1.87 0.46
CA ALA A 133 -9.57 -2.91 1.16
C ALA A 133 -10.50 -4.00 1.71
N PRO A 134 -10.33 -5.28 1.32
CA PRO A 134 -11.04 -6.37 1.97
C PRO A 134 -10.53 -6.53 3.41
N LEU A 135 -11.31 -7.16 4.28
CA LEU A 135 -10.88 -7.46 5.64
C LEU A 135 -9.65 -8.39 5.60
N ALA A 136 -8.61 -8.09 6.37
CA ALA A 136 -7.47 -8.99 6.46
C ALA A 136 -7.84 -10.25 7.26
N PRO A 137 -7.18 -11.40 7.03
CA PRO A 137 -7.54 -12.65 7.69
C PRO A 137 -7.55 -12.59 9.22
N VAL A 138 -6.66 -11.80 9.82
CA VAL A 138 -6.63 -11.59 11.29
C VAL A 138 -7.90 -10.89 11.77
N ASP A 139 -8.37 -9.86 11.04
CA ASP A 139 -9.56 -9.11 11.40
C ASP A 139 -10.84 -9.91 11.12
N GLN A 140 -10.87 -10.77 10.10
CA GLN A 140 -11.97 -11.72 9.86
C GLN A 140 -12.17 -12.65 11.07
N ARG A 141 -11.07 -13.25 11.56
CA ARG A 141 -11.09 -14.13 12.74
C ARG A 141 -11.43 -13.38 14.02
N GLY A 142 -10.82 -12.21 14.23
CA GLY A 142 -11.10 -11.37 15.38
C GLY A 142 -12.56 -10.92 15.44
N LEU A 143 -13.12 -10.51 14.28
CA LEU A 143 -14.51 -10.08 14.18
C LEU A 143 -15.46 -11.25 14.41
N ALA A 144 -15.18 -12.41 13.82
CA ALA A 144 -15.96 -13.62 14.02
C ALA A 144 -15.99 -14.05 15.49
N GLN A 145 -14.83 -14.11 16.14
CA GLN A 145 -14.74 -14.44 17.57
C GLN A 145 -15.48 -13.41 18.44
N PHE A 146 -15.31 -12.11 18.14
CA PHE A 146 -15.98 -11.05 18.88
C PHE A 146 -17.50 -11.18 18.78
N LEU A 147 -18.02 -11.36 17.58
CA LEU A 147 -19.46 -11.50 17.35
C LEU A 147 -20.00 -12.77 18.04
N TRP A 148 -19.27 -13.88 17.94
CA TRP A 148 -19.65 -15.13 18.60
C TRP A 148 -19.74 -15.00 20.12
N GLU A 149 -18.74 -14.38 20.77
CA GLU A 149 -18.77 -14.10 22.22
C GLU A 149 -19.86 -13.10 22.62
N ASN A 150 -20.37 -12.32 21.67
CA ASN A 150 -21.50 -11.40 21.86
C ASN A 150 -22.83 -11.96 21.32
N GLY A 151 -22.92 -13.28 21.13
CA GLY A 151 -24.18 -13.98 20.87
C GLY A 151 -24.44 -14.37 19.41
N ALA A 152 -23.52 -14.10 18.48
CA ALA A 152 -23.65 -14.53 17.08
C ALA A 152 -23.38 -16.04 16.93
N VAL A 153 -24.39 -16.86 17.22
CA VAL A 153 -24.39 -18.31 16.94
C VAL A 153 -25.30 -18.64 15.76
N ALA A 154 -25.11 -19.83 15.17
CA ALA A 154 -25.92 -20.27 14.04
C ALA A 154 -27.42 -20.18 14.35
N GLY A 155 -28.18 -19.53 13.46
CA GLY A 155 -29.59 -19.27 13.64
C GLY A 155 -29.92 -18.05 14.51
N THR A 156 -28.97 -17.28 15.01
CA THR A 156 -29.28 -16.05 15.77
C THR A 156 -29.91 -15.00 14.85
N PRO A 157 -31.01 -14.32 15.23
CA PRO A 157 -31.54 -13.20 14.47
C PRO A 157 -30.53 -12.04 14.37
N ALA A 158 -30.37 -11.46 13.19
CA ALA A 158 -29.42 -10.36 12.94
C ALA A 158 -29.61 -9.15 13.88
N LYS A 159 -30.84 -8.90 14.31
CA LYS A 159 -31.19 -7.85 15.26
C LYS A 159 -30.51 -8.00 16.63
N GLU A 160 -30.25 -9.24 17.06
CA GLU A 160 -29.64 -9.52 18.37
C GLU A 160 -28.14 -9.15 18.40
N ILE A 161 -27.49 -9.11 17.24
CA ILE A 161 -26.06 -8.77 17.13
C ILE A 161 -25.82 -7.29 16.76
N GLU A 162 -26.88 -6.53 16.44
CA GLU A 162 -26.77 -5.08 16.18
C GLU A 162 -26.05 -4.29 17.29
N PRO A 163 -26.29 -4.54 18.60
CA PRO A 163 -25.58 -3.82 19.65
C PRO A 163 -24.06 -4.06 19.61
N ALA A 164 -23.63 -5.28 19.26
CA ALA A 164 -22.22 -5.64 19.13
C ALA A 164 -21.58 -4.91 17.93
N LEU A 165 -22.26 -4.84 16.78
CA LEU A 165 -21.81 -4.09 15.62
C LEU A 165 -21.69 -2.58 15.92
N ASN A 166 -22.70 -1.99 16.55
CA ASN A 166 -22.69 -0.58 16.95
C ASN A 166 -21.54 -0.26 17.91
N ARG A 167 -21.24 -1.17 18.84
CA ARG A 167 -20.08 -1.03 19.73
C ARG A 167 -18.78 -0.97 18.91
N LEU A 168 -18.61 -1.85 17.93
CA LEU A 168 -17.42 -1.85 17.07
C LEU A 168 -17.29 -0.57 16.24
N ILE A 169 -18.40 -0.08 15.67
CA ILE A 169 -18.44 1.16 14.87
C ILE A 169 -17.96 2.38 15.68
N SER A 170 -18.20 2.39 17.00
CA SER A 170 -17.82 3.51 17.87
C SER A 170 -16.32 3.63 18.15
N PHE A 171 -15.52 2.58 17.89
CA PHE A 171 -14.08 2.61 18.14
C PHE A 171 -13.33 3.39 17.06
N LYS A 172 -12.22 4.02 17.45
CA LYS A 172 -11.24 4.50 16.48
C LYS A 172 -10.54 3.31 15.85
N LEU A 173 -10.06 3.46 14.62
CA LEU A 173 -9.38 2.39 13.89
C LEU A 173 -8.28 1.72 14.72
N ALA A 174 -7.42 2.48 15.41
CA ALA A 174 -6.35 1.89 16.23
C ALA A 174 -6.88 0.96 17.32
N ASP A 175 -7.87 1.41 18.10
CA ASP A 175 -8.47 0.64 19.19
C ASP A 175 -9.24 -0.58 18.65
N LEU A 176 -9.88 -0.42 17.48
CA LEU A 176 -10.57 -1.51 16.79
C LEU A 176 -9.59 -2.61 16.37
N LEU A 177 -8.45 -2.25 15.79
CA LEU A 177 -7.45 -3.24 15.37
C LEU A 177 -6.84 -3.97 16.57
N ASP A 178 -6.51 -3.25 17.65
CA ASP A 178 -5.94 -3.84 18.87
C ASP A 178 -6.95 -4.82 19.52
N LEU A 179 -8.23 -4.45 19.57
CA LEU A 179 -9.30 -5.33 20.04
C LEU A 179 -9.36 -6.62 19.20
N LEU A 180 -9.39 -6.49 17.87
CA LEU A 180 -9.53 -7.65 16.99
C LEU A 180 -8.30 -8.57 17.01
N ASP A 181 -7.11 -8.04 17.25
CA ASP A 181 -5.91 -8.87 17.50
C ASP A 181 -6.10 -9.73 18.75
N GLU A 182 -6.61 -9.16 19.85
CA GLU A 182 -6.89 -9.90 21.08
C GLU A 182 -7.91 -11.03 20.85
N TYR A 183 -8.96 -10.76 20.07
CA TYR A 183 -9.98 -11.75 19.74
C TYR A 183 -9.46 -12.82 18.76
N ALA A 184 -8.66 -12.43 17.77
CA ALA A 184 -8.08 -13.35 16.79
C ALA A 184 -7.16 -14.40 17.44
N THR A 185 -6.45 -14.05 18.52
CA THR A 185 -5.60 -15.02 19.25
C THR A 185 -6.37 -16.16 19.92
N ARG A 186 -7.66 -15.95 20.19
CA ARG A 186 -8.56 -16.91 20.83
C ARG A 186 -9.58 -17.51 19.86
N PHE A 187 -9.44 -17.21 18.57
CA PHE A 187 -10.39 -17.63 17.55
C PHE A 187 -10.58 -19.14 17.55
N GLN A 188 -11.84 -19.55 17.69
CA GLN A 188 -12.27 -20.93 17.49
C GLN A 188 -13.23 -20.96 16.32
N PRO A 189 -12.91 -21.64 15.20
CA PRO A 189 -13.75 -21.63 14.03
C PRO A 189 -15.13 -22.24 14.34
N PRO A 190 -16.23 -21.51 14.12
CA PRO A 190 -17.57 -22.07 14.20
C PRO A 190 -17.78 -23.20 13.18
N VAL A 191 -18.78 -24.05 13.39
CA VAL A 191 -19.07 -25.19 12.49
C VAL A 191 -19.32 -24.75 11.03
N ALA A 192 -19.92 -23.58 10.84
CA ALA A 192 -20.19 -23.01 9.52
C ALA A 192 -18.96 -22.33 8.87
N TRP A 193 -17.85 -22.18 9.61
CA TRP A 193 -16.66 -21.48 9.15
C TRP A 193 -15.76 -22.40 8.32
N SER A 194 -15.59 -22.07 7.04
CA SER A 194 -14.60 -22.71 6.18
C SER A 194 -13.24 -22.05 6.37
N GLU A 195 -12.20 -22.85 6.68
CA GLU A 195 -10.82 -22.37 6.83
C GLU A 195 -10.19 -21.93 5.50
N ASP A 196 -10.63 -22.51 4.38
CA ASP A 196 -10.13 -22.21 3.03
C ASP A 196 -10.86 -21.01 2.38
N ALA A 197 -11.97 -20.56 2.97
CA ALA A 197 -12.75 -19.45 2.46
C ALA A 197 -12.17 -18.09 2.87
N PHE A 198 -12.38 -17.09 2.02
CA PHE A 198 -12.01 -15.71 2.28
C PHE A 198 -13.27 -14.85 2.41
N TYR A 199 -13.38 -14.11 3.51
CA TYR A 199 -14.55 -13.28 3.82
C TYR A 199 -14.19 -11.79 3.70
N PRO A 200 -14.28 -11.20 2.48
CA PRO A 200 -13.72 -9.88 2.21
C PRO A 200 -14.43 -8.73 2.94
N THR A 201 -15.67 -8.91 3.37
CA THR A 201 -16.46 -7.86 4.03
C THR A 201 -17.01 -8.29 5.39
N VAL A 202 -17.41 -7.31 6.20
CA VAL A 202 -18.16 -7.55 7.45
C VAL A 202 -19.40 -8.41 7.20
N ALA A 203 -20.12 -8.17 6.10
CA ALA A 203 -21.31 -8.94 5.75
C ALA A 203 -20.98 -10.41 5.44
N ASP A 204 -19.84 -10.68 4.82
CA ASP A 204 -19.39 -12.06 4.55
C ASP A 204 -19.03 -12.77 5.86
N VAL A 205 -18.34 -12.10 6.79
CA VAL A 205 -18.02 -12.66 8.11
C VAL A 205 -19.29 -12.99 8.89
N VAL A 206 -20.27 -12.08 8.92
CA VAL A 206 -21.57 -12.34 9.57
C VAL A 206 -22.29 -13.52 8.91
N SER A 207 -22.28 -13.58 7.58
CA SER A 207 -22.92 -14.68 6.83
C SER A 207 -22.25 -16.01 7.14
N ALA A 208 -20.93 -16.04 7.33
CA ALA A 208 -20.17 -17.23 7.72
C ALA A 208 -20.50 -17.73 9.14
N LEU A 209 -21.06 -16.87 10.00
CA LEU A 209 -21.56 -17.25 11.32
C LEU A 209 -22.99 -17.82 11.29
N ASP A 210 -23.60 -17.91 10.11
CA ASP A 210 -24.97 -18.41 9.90
C ASP A 210 -26.03 -17.61 10.71
N VAL A 211 -25.85 -16.29 10.77
CA VAL A 211 -26.80 -15.36 11.39
C VAL A 211 -28.02 -15.20 10.48
N ARG A 212 -29.23 -15.34 11.03
CA ARG A 212 -30.50 -15.20 10.31
C ARG A 212 -30.82 -13.73 10.07
N VAL A 213 -30.61 -13.28 8.84
CA VAL A 213 -31.06 -11.97 8.37
C VAL A 213 -32.57 -12.03 8.10
N SER A 214 -33.31 -10.98 8.48
CA SER A 214 -34.75 -10.89 8.26
C SER A 214 -35.11 -10.96 6.78
N ASP A 215 -36.23 -11.60 6.45
CA ASP A 215 -36.82 -11.57 5.10
C ASP A 215 -37.52 -10.24 4.81
N ASP A 216 -37.74 -9.42 5.84
CA ASP A 216 -38.25 -8.06 5.70
C ASP A 216 -37.18 -7.15 5.04
N ASP A 217 -37.55 -6.51 3.93
CA ASP A 217 -36.63 -5.72 3.12
C ASP A 217 -36.05 -4.51 3.88
N GLU A 218 -36.82 -3.87 4.76
CA GLU A 218 -36.37 -2.70 5.53
C GLU A 218 -35.39 -3.13 6.63
N GLU A 219 -35.73 -4.17 7.40
CA GLU A 219 -34.84 -4.73 8.43
C GLU A 219 -33.55 -5.26 7.81
N ARG A 220 -33.63 -5.98 6.68
CA ARG A 220 -32.46 -6.46 5.95
C ARG A 220 -31.59 -5.31 5.47
N SER A 221 -32.18 -4.28 4.87
CA SER A 221 -31.42 -3.12 4.38
C SER A 221 -30.72 -2.37 5.51
N ARG A 222 -31.40 -2.19 6.65
CA ARG A 222 -30.80 -1.56 7.84
C ARG A 222 -29.63 -2.37 8.39
N PHE A 223 -29.78 -3.70 8.43
CA PHE A 223 -28.70 -4.56 8.90
C PHE A 223 -27.47 -4.53 7.98
N LEU A 224 -27.69 -4.56 6.66
CA LEU A 224 -26.60 -4.43 5.69
C LEU A 224 -25.92 -3.06 5.76
N ASP A 225 -26.67 -1.99 6.06
CA ASP A 225 -26.11 -0.66 6.30
C ASP A 225 -25.20 -0.64 7.55
N LEU A 226 -25.59 -1.32 8.64
CA LEU A 226 -24.72 -1.48 9.81
C LEU A 226 -23.42 -2.21 9.48
N CYS A 227 -23.49 -3.30 8.69
CA CYS A 227 -22.30 -4.00 8.20
C CYS A 227 -21.40 -3.07 7.35
N SER A 228 -22.02 -2.24 6.49
CA SER A 228 -21.32 -1.24 5.67
C SER A 228 -20.66 -0.15 6.54
N GLN A 229 -21.35 0.36 7.55
CA GLN A 229 -20.80 1.34 8.50
C GLN A 229 -19.59 0.77 9.26
N LEU A 230 -19.66 -0.49 9.71
CA LEU A 230 -18.51 -1.14 10.32
C LEU A 230 -17.37 -1.34 9.32
N GLN A 231 -17.67 -1.72 8.08
CA GLN A 231 -16.65 -1.76 7.02
C GLN A 231 -15.97 -0.40 6.84
N GLN A 232 -16.73 0.69 6.85
CA GLN A 232 -16.19 2.06 6.77
C GLN A 232 -15.39 2.46 8.01
N ALA A 233 -15.69 1.92 9.20
CA ALA A 233 -14.85 2.13 10.37
C ALA A 233 -13.43 1.54 10.17
N PHE A 234 -13.30 0.44 9.43
CA PHE A 234 -12.01 -0.07 8.98
C PHE A 234 -11.39 0.81 7.89
N VAL A 235 -12.08 1.03 6.78
CA VAL A 235 -11.48 1.54 5.54
C VAL A 235 -11.64 3.06 5.32
N GLY A 236 -12.35 3.77 6.19
CA GLY A 236 -12.70 5.18 5.97
C GLY A 236 -11.50 6.12 5.94
N GLN A 237 -10.44 5.81 6.69
CA GLN A 237 -9.24 6.65 6.76
C GLN A 237 -8.32 6.44 5.55
N VAL A 238 -7.89 7.54 4.93
CA VAL A 238 -7.06 7.55 3.71
C VAL A 238 -5.81 8.38 3.94
N TYR A 239 -4.66 7.81 3.56
CA TYR A 239 -3.42 8.52 3.36
C TYR A 239 -3.30 8.96 1.90
N LEU A 240 -2.85 10.19 1.67
CA LEU A 240 -2.56 10.74 0.35
C LEU A 240 -1.05 10.96 0.24
N GLY A 241 -0.41 10.28 -0.71
CA GLY A 241 0.99 10.54 -1.09
C GLY A 241 1.07 11.21 -2.46
N THR A 242 2.15 11.94 -2.74
CA THR A 242 2.31 12.58 -4.05
C THR A 242 2.64 11.54 -5.13
N GLN A 243 2.14 11.75 -6.36
CA GLN A 243 2.55 10.96 -7.52
C GLN A 243 4.04 11.14 -7.81
N TYR A 244 4.58 12.33 -7.53
CA TYR A 244 6.02 12.62 -7.58
C TYR A 244 6.83 11.67 -6.69
N PHE A 245 6.42 11.43 -5.43
CA PHE A 245 7.09 10.46 -4.58
C PHE A 245 7.08 9.05 -5.20
N ARG A 246 5.94 8.58 -5.70
CA ARG A 246 5.86 7.26 -6.31
C ARG A 246 6.75 7.14 -7.54
N GLN A 247 6.74 8.14 -8.41
CA GLN A 247 7.39 8.06 -9.73
C GLN A 247 8.87 8.40 -9.69
N GLN A 248 9.29 9.35 -8.85
CA GLN A 248 10.67 9.84 -8.81
C GLN A 248 11.46 9.29 -7.62
N TRP A 249 10.85 9.22 -6.43
CA TRP A 249 11.55 8.77 -5.22
C TRP A 249 11.50 7.27 -4.98
N ALA A 250 10.37 6.60 -5.22
CA ALA A 250 10.28 5.16 -4.97
C ALA A 250 11.32 4.33 -5.76
N PRO A 251 11.65 4.64 -7.03
CA PRO A 251 12.74 3.98 -7.75
C PRO A 251 14.11 4.20 -7.12
N VAL A 252 14.36 5.39 -6.56
CA VAL A 252 15.66 5.76 -5.95
C VAL A 252 15.82 5.12 -4.57
N LEU A 253 14.79 5.19 -3.74
CA LEU A 253 14.79 4.63 -2.38
C LEU A 253 14.71 3.09 -2.38
N GLY A 254 14.16 2.52 -3.45
CA GLY A 254 13.73 1.14 -3.50
C GLY A 254 12.44 0.89 -2.71
N HIS A 255 11.74 -0.18 -3.08
CA HIS A 255 10.39 -0.49 -2.62
C HIS A 255 10.24 -0.55 -1.08
N LYS A 256 11.22 -1.12 -0.36
CA LYS A 256 11.17 -1.25 1.12
C LYS A 256 11.28 0.09 1.83
N LEU A 257 12.28 0.91 1.48
CA LEU A 257 12.48 2.20 2.13
C LEU A 257 11.36 3.18 1.76
N ALA A 258 10.92 3.16 0.50
CA ALA A 258 9.77 3.95 0.07
C ALA A 258 8.51 3.63 0.88
N LEU A 259 8.26 2.33 1.17
CA LEU A 259 7.14 1.94 2.02
C LEU A 259 7.32 2.38 3.49
N VAL A 260 8.55 2.36 4.03
CA VAL A 260 8.82 2.91 5.37
C VAL A 260 8.44 4.38 5.46
N VAL A 261 8.78 5.18 4.44
CA VAL A 261 8.42 6.61 4.38
C VAL A 261 6.90 6.77 4.36
N VAL A 262 6.19 6.00 3.52
CA VAL A 262 4.72 6.02 3.47
C VAL A 262 4.10 5.62 4.80
N GLN A 263 4.63 4.60 5.46
CA GLN A 263 4.19 4.17 6.80
C GLN A 263 4.35 5.30 7.81
N LEU A 264 5.51 5.95 7.86
CA LEU A 264 5.75 7.06 8.79
C LEU A 264 4.83 8.25 8.49
N ARG A 265 4.75 8.70 7.23
CA ARG A 265 3.89 9.82 6.81
C ARG A 265 2.41 9.56 7.08
N SER A 266 1.93 8.33 6.95
CA SER A 266 0.53 7.97 7.26
C SER A 266 0.15 8.08 8.74
N ARG A 267 1.14 8.19 9.64
CA ARG A 267 0.94 8.38 11.09
C ARG A 267 1.08 9.84 11.51
N CYS A 268 1.54 10.69 10.59
CA CYS A 268 1.55 12.12 10.72
C CYS A 268 0.22 12.70 10.27
N PHE A 269 -0.13 13.87 10.77
CA PHE A 269 -1.26 14.63 10.26
C PHE A 269 -0.98 16.12 10.39
N TRP A 270 -1.57 16.87 9.46
CA TRP A 270 -1.66 18.31 9.51
C TRP A 270 -3.12 18.67 9.78
N SER A 271 -3.36 19.49 10.79
CA SER A 271 -4.63 20.16 11.04
C SER A 271 -4.35 21.65 11.23
N ASP A 272 -5.38 22.49 11.08
CA ASP A 272 -5.23 23.96 11.19
C ASP A 272 -4.55 24.39 12.50
N ASP A 273 -4.70 23.62 13.57
CA ASP A 273 -4.17 23.94 14.90
C ASP A 273 -2.94 23.09 15.31
N THR A 274 -2.68 21.95 14.65
CA THR A 274 -1.57 21.05 15.05
C THR A 274 -0.90 20.37 13.86
N LEU A 275 0.44 20.54 13.81
CA LEU A 275 1.34 19.73 13.01
C LEU A 275 1.85 18.57 13.87
N ARG A 276 1.55 17.34 13.46
CA ARG A 276 2.18 16.14 14.03
C ARG A 276 3.15 15.54 13.02
N ASP A 277 4.40 15.98 13.06
CA ASP A 277 5.52 15.45 12.27
C ASP A 277 6.36 14.41 13.03
N GLU A 278 6.08 14.18 14.31
CA GLU A 278 6.78 13.18 15.13
C GLU A 278 5.94 11.90 15.36
N VAL A 279 6.59 10.75 15.13
CA VAL A 279 6.01 9.41 15.28
C VAL A 279 6.88 8.57 16.20
N SER A 280 6.33 8.13 17.33
CA SER A 280 6.97 7.16 18.21
C SER A 280 6.49 5.75 17.88
N VAL A 281 7.36 4.93 17.28
CA VAL A 281 7.03 3.55 16.89
C VAL A 281 8.26 2.66 17.07
N GLY A 282 8.07 1.43 17.55
CA GLY A 282 9.16 0.47 17.68
C GLY A 282 9.74 0.12 16.31
N THR A 283 11.07 0.08 16.18
CA THR A 283 11.75 -0.24 14.91
C THR A 283 11.35 -1.61 14.37
N LYS A 284 11.09 -2.59 15.25
CA LYS A 284 10.62 -3.92 14.85
C LYS A 284 9.25 -3.83 14.16
N VAL A 285 8.30 -3.16 14.80
CA VAL A 285 6.93 -2.96 14.29
C VAL A 285 6.95 -2.23 12.95
N LEU A 286 7.75 -1.17 12.82
CA LEU A 286 7.86 -0.42 11.56
C LEU A 286 8.48 -1.27 10.44
N ALA A 287 9.50 -2.07 10.75
CA ALA A 287 10.15 -2.93 9.79
C ALA A 287 9.22 -4.05 9.30
N GLU A 288 8.50 -4.71 10.22
CA GLU A 288 7.48 -5.72 9.91
C GLU A 288 6.36 -5.12 9.05
N ALA A 289 5.85 -3.94 9.41
CA ALA A 289 4.83 -3.23 8.64
C ALA A 289 5.28 -2.86 7.22
N SER A 290 6.59 -2.77 6.98
CA SER A 290 7.19 -2.40 5.69
C SER A 290 7.78 -3.60 4.94
N GLY A 291 7.66 -4.82 5.47
CA GLY A 291 8.23 -6.03 4.87
C GLY A 291 9.76 -6.01 4.81
N CYS A 292 10.43 -5.43 5.82
CA CYS A 292 11.88 -5.36 5.89
C CYS A 292 12.43 -5.82 7.25
N ASN A 293 13.75 -6.04 7.33
CA ASN A 293 14.41 -6.49 8.56
C ASN A 293 14.71 -5.29 9.48
N PRO A 294 14.46 -5.37 10.80
CA PRO A 294 14.80 -4.31 11.75
C PRO A 294 16.29 -3.91 11.79
N GLY A 295 17.21 -4.84 11.51
CA GLY A 295 18.64 -4.56 11.37
C GLY A 295 18.95 -3.71 10.14
N TRP A 296 18.36 -4.07 9.00
CA TRP A 296 18.47 -3.32 7.75
C TRP A 296 17.91 -1.90 7.89
N LEU A 297 16.74 -1.74 8.52
CA LEU A 297 16.14 -0.42 8.74
C LEU A 297 17.03 0.49 9.61
N ARG A 298 17.68 -0.07 10.63
CA ARG A 298 18.64 0.69 11.47
C ARG A 298 19.90 1.11 10.72
N ALA A 299 20.34 0.33 9.75
CA ALA A 299 21.48 0.69 8.91
C ALA A 299 21.09 1.80 7.91
N VAL A 300 19.96 1.62 7.22
CA VAL A 300 19.51 2.55 6.17
C VAL A 300 19.02 3.89 6.74
N SER A 301 18.42 3.92 7.92
CA SER A 301 17.98 5.17 8.59
C SER A 301 19.09 6.19 8.87
N LYS A 302 20.36 5.81 8.67
CA LYS A 302 21.53 6.70 8.83
C LYS A 302 22.07 7.24 7.51
N THR A 303 21.53 6.83 6.36
CA THR A 303 21.98 7.32 5.06
C THR A 303 21.47 8.72 4.78
N THR A 304 22.21 9.48 3.99
CA THR A 304 21.85 10.86 3.59
C THR A 304 20.47 10.90 2.92
N GLN A 305 20.21 9.97 1.99
CA GLN A 305 18.90 9.87 1.29
C GLN A 305 17.72 9.66 2.25
N THR A 306 17.93 8.98 3.39
CA THR A 306 16.85 8.78 4.37
C THR A 306 16.59 10.03 5.20
N GLN A 307 17.64 10.83 5.45
CA GLN A 307 17.54 12.05 6.26
C GLN A 307 16.66 13.13 5.61
N ASP A 308 16.52 13.10 4.28
CA ASP A 308 15.58 13.97 3.55
C ASP A 308 14.12 13.69 3.94
N PHE A 309 13.81 12.44 4.32
CA PHE A 309 12.45 12.00 4.65
C PHE A 309 12.17 11.90 6.13
N PHE A 310 13.14 11.45 6.93
CA PHE A 310 12.99 11.40 8.37
C PHE A 310 14.32 11.32 9.10
N THR A 311 14.34 11.85 10.31
CA THR A 311 15.44 11.67 11.26
C THR A 311 14.97 10.85 12.45
N THR A 312 15.87 10.05 13.03
CA THR A 312 15.53 9.15 14.13
C THR A 312 16.24 9.59 15.40
N THR A 313 15.47 9.90 16.44
CA THR A 313 15.98 10.07 17.80
C THR A 313 15.87 8.73 18.53
N PRO A 314 16.98 8.14 19.00
CA PRO A 314 16.95 6.87 19.70
C PRO A 314 16.16 6.99 21.01
N GLY A 315 15.34 5.97 21.30
CA GLY A 315 14.66 5.86 22.58
C GLY A 315 15.64 5.49 23.70
N SER A 316 15.38 5.96 24.92
CA SER A 316 16.14 5.59 26.11
C SER A 316 15.30 4.70 27.05
N GLY A 317 15.90 3.61 27.52
CA GLY A 317 15.25 2.66 28.42
C GLY A 317 13.98 2.04 27.80
N ARG A 318 12.82 2.30 28.40
CA ARG A 318 11.50 1.81 27.92
C ARG A 318 10.86 2.70 26.85
N ARG A 319 11.47 3.85 26.50
CA ARG A 319 10.90 4.77 25.49
C ARG A 319 11.17 4.25 24.09
N LEU A 320 10.14 4.31 23.24
CA LEU A 320 10.26 3.99 21.82
C LEU A 320 11.12 5.04 21.11
N PRO A 321 11.82 4.68 20.01
CA PRO A 321 12.46 5.67 19.16
C PRO A 321 11.41 6.58 18.54
N THR A 322 11.79 7.85 18.36
CA THR A 322 10.92 8.86 17.75
C THR A 322 11.49 9.26 16.40
N PHE A 323 10.65 9.20 15.38
CA PHE A 323 10.96 9.60 14.02
C PHE A 323 10.38 10.99 13.79
N LYS A 324 11.22 11.95 13.41
CA LYS A 324 10.77 13.25 12.92
C LYS A 324 10.69 13.17 11.40
N VAL A 325 9.49 13.33 10.86
CA VAL A 325 9.15 13.02 9.46
C VAL A 325 9.01 14.31 8.66
N THR A 326 9.70 14.38 7.52
CA THR A 326 9.56 15.48 6.56
C THR A 326 8.26 15.30 5.77
N LEU A 327 7.30 16.20 6.00
CA LEU A 327 5.99 16.16 5.32
C LEU A 327 6.01 16.85 3.96
N ARG A 328 6.88 17.85 3.77
CA ARG A 328 7.13 18.44 2.44
C ARG A 328 7.93 17.43 1.60
N GLU A 329 7.59 17.31 0.32
CA GLU A 329 8.31 16.40 -0.57
C GLU A 329 9.70 16.97 -0.88
N PRO A 330 10.82 16.29 -0.56
CA PRO A 330 12.13 16.70 -1.04
C PRO A 330 12.20 16.54 -2.57
N LEU A 331 13.06 17.31 -3.24
CA LEU A 331 13.34 17.13 -4.66
C LEU A 331 14.46 16.11 -4.86
N THR A 332 14.37 15.29 -5.89
CA THR A 332 15.51 14.45 -6.30
C THR A 332 16.66 15.33 -6.82
N GLU A 333 17.90 14.83 -6.81
CA GLU A 333 19.04 15.58 -7.38
C GLU A 333 18.82 16.00 -8.84
N VAL A 334 18.15 15.14 -9.62
CA VAL A 334 17.81 15.42 -11.03
C VAL A 334 16.83 16.57 -11.14
N ASP A 335 15.81 16.60 -10.28
CA ASP A 335 14.78 17.64 -10.31
C ASP A 335 15.19 18.91 -9.57
N GLU A 336 16.17 18.84 -8.66
CA GLU A 336 16.80 20.03 -8.07
C GLU A 336 17.47 20.86 -9.17
N ALA A 337 18.18 20.22 -10.11
CA ALA A 337 18.75 20.92 -11.27
C ALA A 337 17.68 21.57 -12.16
N LYS A 338 16.53 20.90 -12.36
CA LYS A 338 15.37 21.47 -13.06
C LYS A 338 14.80 22.66 -12.28
N TYR A 339 14.61 22.51 -10.97
CA TYR A 339 14.11 23.56 -10.08
C TYR A 339 14.99 24.81 -10.13
N GLN A 340 16.32 24.66 -10.01
CA GLN A 340 17.26 25.77 -10.15
C GLN A 340 17.18 26.42 -11.53
N THR A 341 16.99 25.63 -12.60
CA THR A 341 16.78 26.16 -13.96
C THR A 341 15.50 27.00 -14.04
N LEU A 342 14.40 26.55 -13.44
CA LEU A 342 13.13 27.28 -13.39
C LEU A 342 13.24 28.58 -12.58
N LEU A 343 13.93 28.55 -11.43
CA LEU A 343 14.18 29.75 -10.64
C LEU A 343 15.01 30.79 -11.41
N ASN A 344 16.02 30.33 -12.15
CA ASN A 344 16.88 31.20 -12.95
C ASN A 344 16.17 31.74 -14.21
N ALA A 345 15.18 31.00 -14.74
CA ALA A 345 14.45 31.37 -15.95
C ALA A 345 13.56 32.61 -15.76
N ASN A 346 13.12 32.89 -14.53
CA ASN A 346 12.54 34.13 -13.97
C ASN A 346 11.88 35.15 -14.93
N LYS A 347 11.15 34.71 -15.96
CA LYS A 347 10.39 35.58 -16.86
C LYS A 347 8.94 35.54 -16.45
N VAL A 348 8.47 36.49 -15.64
CA VAL A 348 7.02 36.59 -15.41
C VAL A 348 6.33 36.87 -16.75
N ILE A 349 5.44 35.99 -17.20
CA ILE A 349 4.64 36.19 -18.40
C ILE A 349 3.70 37.38 -18.10
N PRO A 350 3.84 38.52 -18.80
CA PRO A 350 3.16 39.76 -18.44
C PRO A 350 1.63 39.66 -18.42
N ASP A 351 1.08 38.79 -19.28
CA ASP A 351 -0.36 38.68 -19.50
C ASP A 351 -1.05 37.74 -18.50
N THR A 352 -0.30 36.82 -17.88
CA THR A 352 -0.84 35.81 -16.96
C THR A 352 -0.30 35.93 -15.54
N GLY A 353 0.76 36.72 -15.32
CA GLY A 353 1.47 36.82 -14.04
C GLY A 353 2.21 35.52 -13.66
N GLN A 354 2.30 34.56 -14.58
CA GLN A 354 2.96 33.27 -14.36
C GLN A 354 4.47 33.42 -14.37
N LEU A 355 5.20 32.60 -13.60
CA LEU A 355 6.59 32.31 -13.97
C LEU A 355 6.57 31.72 -15.38
N GLY A 356 7.43 32.20 -16.26
CA GLY A 356 7.66 31.73 -17.62
C GLY A 356 8.38 30.39 -17.58
N LEU A 357 7.71 29.43 -16.98
CA LEU A 357 8.11 28.05 -16.91
C LEU A 357 7.96 27.51 -18.35
N PRO A 358 8.99 26.88 -18.94
CA PRO A 358 8.80 26.15 -20.18
C PRO A 358 7.71 25.11 -19.98
N ASP A 359 6.88 24.86 -21.00
CA ASP A 359 5.89 23.79 -20.98
C ASP A 359 6.58 22.48 -20.60
N LEU A 360 6.37 22.04 -19.36
CA LEU A 360 6.79 20.72 -18.91
C LEU A 360 5.77 19.75 -19.46
N ASP A 361 5.99 19.32 -20.71
CA ASP A 361 5.20 18.29 -21.36
C ASP A 361 5.03 17.11 -20.39
N ALA A 362 3.80 16.62 -20.26
CA ALA A 362 3.47 15.52 -19.37
C ALA A 362 4.29 14.24 -19.69
N ASP A 363 4.86 14.17 -20.90
CA ASP A 363 5.71 13.09 -21.40
C ASP A 363 7.19 13.19 -20.94
N ASP A 364 7.66 14.36 -20.47
CA ASP A 364 9.07 14.51 -20.02
C ASP A 364 9.32 13.95 -18.61
N LEU A 365 8.26 13.81 -17.81
CA LEU A 365 8.30 13.02 -16.56
C LEU A 365 8.36 11.50 -16.84
N ASP A 366 7.92 11.06 -18.01
CA ASP A 366 7.96 9.67 -18.46
C ASP A 366 9.35 9.28 -19.01
N ALA A 367 10.12 10.24 -19.56
CA ALA A 367 11.48 10.02 -20.08
C ALA A 367 12.58 10.03 -19.00
N SER A 368 12.34 10.68 -17.86
CA SER A 368 13.31 10.78 -16.75
C SER A 368 13.63 9.41 -16.10
N GLY A 369 12.75 8.42 -16.26
CA GLY A 369 12.95 7.05 -15.76
C GLY A 369 14.04 6.25 -16.49
N GLU A 370 14.43 6.63 -17.71
CA GLU A 370 15.53 5.94 -18.41
C GLU A 370 16.92 6.35 -17.89
N HIS A 371 17.08 7.59 -17.42
CA HIS A 371 18.36 8.08 -16.90
C HIS A 371 18.70 7.55 -15.50
N LEU A 372 17.71 7.13 -14.70
CA LEU A 372 17.91 6.55 -13.36
C LEU A 372 18.32 5.07 -13.40
N LYS A 373 18.12 4.36 -14.54
CA LYS A 373 18.57 2.95 -14.70
C LYS A 373 20.09 2.79 -14.56
N THR A 374 20.86 3.83 -14.90
CA THR A 374 22.33 3.80 -14.77
C THR A 374 22.86 3.97 -13.34
N LEU A 375 22.06 4.52 -12.41
CA LEU A 375 22.45 4.67 -11.00
C LEU A 375 21.98 3.49 -10.12
N GLY A 376 20.85 2.86 -10.46
CA GLY A 376 20.31 1.70 -9.73
C GLY A 376 21.18 0.44 -9.79
N ALA A 377 22.01 0.27 -10.82
CA ALA A 377 22.89 -0.89 -10.97
C ALA A 377 24.04 -0.95 -9.93
N SER A 378 24.30 0.14 -9.21
CA SER A 378 25.33 0.19 -8.15
C SER A 378 24.78 -0.13 -6.75
N GLY A 379 23.46 -0.08 -6.55
CA GLY A 379 22.80 -0.41 -5.27
C GLY A 379 22.56 -1.92 -5.05
N GLU A 380 22.40 -2.70 -6.13
CA GLU A 380 22.15 -4.15 -6.02
C GLU A 380 23.38 -4.96 -5.54
N ARG A 381 24.60 -4.43 -5.65
CA ARG A 381 25.82 -5.12 -5.19
C ARG A 381 26.01 -5.15 -3.68
N LEU A 382 25.24 -4.38 -2.90
CA LEU A 382 25.27 -4.43 -1.43
C LEU A 382 24.26 -5.44 -0.84
N GLY A 383 23.40 -6.03 -1.67
CA GLY A 383 22.31 -6.92 -1.23
C GLY A 383 22.61 -8.41 -1.33
N THR A 384 23.62 -8.84 -2.11
CA THR A 384 23.83 -10.27 -2.42
C THR A 384 24.91 -10.96 -1.57
N ASP A 385 25.77 -10.21 -0.88
CA ASP A 385 26.97 -10.78 -0.22
C ASP A 385 26.80 -11.11 1.28
N LEU A 386 25.59 -10.98 1.85
CA LEU A 386 25.35 -11.25 3.28
C LEU A 386 24.44 -12.46 3.58
N ASP A 387 23.90 -13.13 2.57
CA ASP A 387 23.04 -14.32 2.75
C ASP A 387 23.82 -15.66 2.77
N ALA A 388 25.16 -15.64 2.63
CA ALA A 388 25.98 -16.85 2.51
C ALA A 388 26.63 -17.34 3.82
N SER A 389 26.21 -16.90 5.02
CA SER A 389 26.82 -17.31 6.30
C SER A 389 25.89 -18.04 7.27
N GLY A 390 24.82 -18.68 6.76
CA GLY A 390 23.81 -19.39 7.56
C GLY A 390 23.90 -20.91 7.61
N GLU A 391 24.83 -21.56 6.90
CA GLU A 391 24.97 -23.02 6.89
C GLU A 391 26.34 -23.48 7.41
N HIS A 392 26.53 -23.46 8.72
CA HIS A 392 27.47 -24.36 9.39
C HIS A 392 27.09 -24.48 10.87
N LEU A 393 26.27 -25.47 11.21
CA LEU A 393 26.23 -26.17 12.50
C LEU A 393 25.18 -27.30 12.44
N LYS A 394 25.52 -28.39 11.76
CA LYS A 394 24.90 -29.71 11.95
C LYS A 394 25.97 -30.78 11.86
N THR A 395 26.68 -30.99 12.95
CA THR A 395 27.31 -32.28 13.30
C THR A 395 27.93 -32.12 14.68
N LEU A 396 27.32 -32.73 15.70
CA LEU A 396 27.94 -33.36 16.88
C LEU A 396 26.83 -33.72 17.87
N GLY A 397 26.48 -35.01 17.90
CA GLY A 397 25.43 -35.52 18.78
C GLY A 397 25.16 -37.01 18.55
N ALA A 398 26.20 -37.84 18.47
CA ALA A 398 26.07 -39.29 18.51
C ALA A 398 27.31 -39.90 19.19
N SER A 399 27.27 -40.00 20.50
CA SER A 399 28.11 -40.90 21.30
C SER A 399 27.39 -41.15 22.61
N GLY A 400 26.72 -42.30 22.69
CA GLY A 400 26.03 -42.79 23.87
C GLY A 400 26.12 -44.30 23.85
N GLU A 401 27.05 -44.79 24.66
CA GLU A 401 27.54 -46.16 24.79
C GLU A 401 26.42 -47.17 25.07
N ARG A 402 26.56 -48.36 24.48
CA ARG A 402 25.99 -49.62 24.99
C ARG A 402 27.04 -50.71 24.85
N LEU A 403 27.49 -51.21 26.01
CA LEU A 403 28.08 -52.53 26.35
C LEU A 403 28.72 -52.31 27.73
N GLY A 404 28.38 -52.97 28.84
CA GLY A 404 27.51 -54.08 29.18
C GLY A 404 27.92 -54.50 30.61
N THR A 405 26.98 -55.09 31.37
CA THR A 405 27.11 -55.63 32.75
C THR A 405 27.48 -54.68 33.88
#